data_AF-A0A1Y3N504-F1
#
_entry.id   AF-A0A1Y3N504-F1
#
_cell.length_a   1.000
_cell.length_b   1.000
_cell.length_c   1.000
_cell.angle_alpha   90.00
_cell.angle_beta   90.00
_cell.angle_gamma   90.00
#
_symmetry.space_group_name_H-M   'P 1'
#
loop_
_entity.id
_entity.type
_entity.pdbx_description
1 polymer ?
#
loop_
_entity_poly.entity_id
_entity_poly.type
_entity_poly.pdbx_seq_one_letter_code
_entity_poly.pdbx_strand_id
1 'polypeptide(L)' 'GIVRYVGETKFKTGIWVGVELDKRGAGKNNGTVMGVTYFKCPTATGLFIPISAV' A
#
# COMPACT_ATOMS: atom_id res chain seq x y z
N GLY A 1 2.41 5.11 -10.78
CA GLY A 1 1.63 4.59 -9.64
C GLY A 1 0.93 5.75 -8.98
N ILE A 2 -0.23 5.50 -8.36
CA ILE A 2 -1.06 6.52 -7.70
C ILE A 2 -0.94 6.34 -6.19
N VAL A 3 -0.61 7.42 -5.46
CA VAL A 3 -0.66 7.40 -3.99
C VAL A 3 -2.11 7.31 -3.55
N ARG A 4 -2.43 6.28 -2.76
CA ARG A 4 -3.77 6.02 -2.23
C ARG A 4 -3.85 6.17 -0.72
N TYR A 5 -2.71 6.12 -0.03
CA TYR A 5 -2.65 6.19 1.42
C TYR A 5 -1.32 6.80 1.90
N VAL A 6 -1.37 7.63 2.92
CA VAL A 6 -0.20 8.10 3.67
C VAL A 6 -0.58 8.12 5.15
N GLY A 7 0.13 7.37 5.99
CA GLY A 7 -0.16 7.31 7.42
C GLY A 7 0.50 6.14 8.14
N GLU A 8 0.16 5.98 9.42
CA GLU A 8 0.61 4.85 10.23
C GLU A 8 -0.05 3.54 9.82
N THR A 9 0.58 2.41 10.13
CA THR A 9 0.02 1.09 9.81
C THR A 9 0.07 0.15 11.00
N LYS A 10 -0.86 -0.81 11.06
CA LYS A 10 -0.87 -1.84 12.10
C LYS A 10 0.21 -2.91 11.89
N PHE A 11 0.72 -3.07 10.67
CA PHE A 11 1.70 -4.12 10.36
C PHE A 11 3.14 -3.71 10.70
N LYS A 12 3.46 -2.40 10.68
CA LYS A 12 4.77 -1.88 11.08
C LYS A 12 4.69 -0.41 11.47
N THR A 13 5.47 -0.03 12.47
CA THR A 13 5.57 1.34 12.96
C THR A 13 6.16 2.29 11.90
N GLY A 14 5.94 3.60 12.12
CA GLY A 14 6.33 4.66 11.21
C GLY A 14 5.26 4.97 10.16
N ILE A 15 5.54 5.99 9.34
CA ILE A 15 4.65 6.41 8.25
C ILE A 15 4.95 5.60 7.00
N TRP A 16 3.88 5.12 6.37
CA TRP A 16 3.92 4.34 5.15
C TRP A 16 3.10 5.00 4.07
N VAL A 17 3.57 4.84 2.83
CA VAL A 17 2.87 5.25 1.62
C VAL A 17 2.32 4.00 0.94
N GLY A 18 0.99 3.98 0.78
CA GLY A 18 0.28 2.98 -0.01
C GLY A 18 0.11 3.47 -1.44
N VAL A 19 0.66 2.73 -2.40
CA VAL A 19 0.67 3.08 -3.82
C VAL A 19 -0.08 2.01 -4.60
N GLU A 20 -1.01 2.43 -5.46
CA GLU A 20 -1.55 1.59 -6.52
C GLU A 20 -0.61 1.66 -7.72
N LEU A 21 -0.10 0.50 -8.17
CA LEU A 21 0.81 0.42 -9.31
C LEU A 21 0.03 0.48 -10.63
N ASP A 22 0.63 1.10 -11.65
CA ASP A 22 -0.04 1.27 -12.95
C ASP A 22 -0.25 -0.09 -13.66
N LYS A 23 0.69 -1.02 -13.47
CA LYS A 23 0.59 -2.39 -13.98
C LYS A 23 -0.14 -3.28 -12.97
N ARG A 24 -1.33 -3.74 -13.34
CA ARG A 24 -2.10 -4.72 -12.57
C ARG A 24 -1.30 -6.00 -12.35
N GLY A 25 -1.30 -6.51 -11.12
CA GLY A 25 -0.59 -7.73 -10.74
C GLY A 25 0.91 -7.55 -10.42
N ALA A 26 1.46 -6.34 -10.51
CA ALA A 26 2.86 -6.06 -10.19
C ALA A 26 3.10 -5.71 -8.71
N GLY A 27 2.04 -5.65 -7.89
CA GLY A 27 2.08 -5.29 -6.48
C GLY A 27 2.05 -6.52 -5.57
N LYS A 28 1.85 -6.26 -4.26
CA LYS A 28 1.86 -7.29 -3.22
C LYS A 28 0.53 -7.46 -2.49
N ASN A 29 -0.36 -6.48 -2.60
CA ASN A 29 -1.65 -6.47 -1.89
C ASN A 29 -2.74 -5.79 -2.74
N ASN A 30 -3.94 -5.67 -2.19
CA ASN A 30 -5.08 -4.95 -2.77
C ASN A 30 -5.44 -3.69 -1.95
N GLY A 31 -4.51 -3.21 -1.13
CA GLY A 31 -4.72 -2.18 -0.11
C GLY A 31 -5.18 -2.70 1.26
N THR A 32 -5.42 -4.02 1.38
CA THR A 32 -5.61 -4.72 2.66
C THR A 32 -4.34 -5.48 3.05
N VAL A 33 -3.88 -5.28 4.29
CA VAL A 33 -2.73 -6.00 4.87
C VAL A 33 -3.14 -6.49 6.26
N MET A 34 -2.97 -7.80 6.51
CA MET A 34 -3.34 -8.45 7.79
C MET A 34 -4.78 -8.14 8.24
N GLY A 35 -5.74 -8.17 7.31
CA GLY A 35 -7.16 -7.91 7.58
C GLY A 35 -7.55 -6.44 7.76
N VAL A 36 -6.59 -5.51 7.75
CA VAL A 36 -6.84 -4.06 7.82
C VAL A 36 -6.78 -3.47 6.43
N THR A 37 -7.83 -2.73 6.03
CA THR A 37 -7.90 -2.04 4.74
C THR A 37 -7.56 -0.58 4.91
N TYR A 38 -6.50 -0.14 4.23
CA TYR A 38 -6.02 1.25 4.24
C TYR A 38 -6.47 2.01 2.99
N PHE A 39 -6.50 1.31 1.85
CA PHE A 39 -7.03 1.77 0.58
C PHE A 39 -7.58 0.58 -0.21
N LYS A 40 -8.19 0.83 -1.38
CA LYS A 40 -8.70 -0.22 -2.27
C LYS A 40 -8.08 -0.08 -3.64
N CYS A 41 -7.59 -1.20 -4.18
CA CYS A 41 -7.13 -1.34 -5.56
C CYS A 41 -7.30 -2.81 -6.00
N PRO A 42 -7.05 -3.15 -7.28
CA PRO A 42 -7.12 -4.55 -7.72
C PRO A 42 -6.15 -5.47 -6.97
N THR A 43 -6.44 -6.77 -6.94
CA THR A 43 -5.58 -7.79 -6.34
C THR A 43 -4.15 -7.71 -6.86
N ALA A 44 -3.18 -7.85 -5.95
CA ALA A 44 -1.75 -7.78 -6.23
C ALA A 44 -1.36 -6.53 -7.04
N THR A 45 -1.96 -5.38 -6.74
CA THR A 45 -1.68 -4.11 -7.44
C THR A 45 -1.26 -2.99 -6.49
N GLY A 46 -1.54 -3.15 -5.20
CA GLY A 46 -1.07 -2.26 -4.14
C GLY A 46 0.33 -2.62 -3.65
N LEU A 47 1.10 -1.61 -3.27
CA LEU A 47 2.39 -1.72 -2.61
C LEU A 47 2.45 -0.74 -1.43
N PHE A 48 3.11 -1.15 -0.35
CA PHE A 48 3.44 -0.28 0.78
C PHE A 48 4.95 -0.07 0.83
N ILE A 49 5.38 1.18 0.93
CA ILE A 49 6.77 1.59 1.11
C ILE A 49 6.88 2.53 2.32
N PRO A 50 7.92 2.40 3.15
CA PRO A 50 8.11 3.33 4.27
C PRO A 50 8.44 4.71 3.70
N ILE A 51 7.91 5.78 4.29
CA ILE A 51 8.09 7.14 3.78
C ILE A 51 9.57 7.55 3.69
N SER A 52 10.43 6.95 4.52
CA SER A 52 11.87 7.18 4.53
C SER A 52 12.61 6.57 3.34
N ALA A 53 11.94 5.73 2.53
CA ALA A 53 12.48 5.12 1.33
C ALA A 53 11.79 5.64 0.05
N VAL A 54 10.94 6.66 0.18
CA VAL A 54 10.35 7.41 -0.94
C VAL A 54 11.34 8.46 -1.41
#